data_AF-A0A139P6S9-F1
#
_entry.id   AF-A0A139P6S9-F1
#
_cell.length_a   1.000
_cell.length_b   1.000
_cell.length_c   1.000
_cell.angle_alpha   90.00
_cell.angle_beta   90.00
_cell.angle_gamma   90.00
#
_symmetry.space_group_name_H-M   'P 1'
#
loop_
_entity.id
_entity.type
_entity.pdbx_description
1 polymer ?
#
loop_
_entity_poly.entity_id
_entity_poly.type
_entity_poly.pdbx_seq_one_letter_code
_entity_poly.pdbx_strand_id
1 'polypeptide(L)'
;MKYKDKIKQLCQEQTNLDEADIEYLVRQADELLKSSSYANEDVFIDVKNIYSEHAIVIFHKKPESNQSLYENSVVGAMAYLENEPGVIRTLETGAPSIGLSALSQEGLAIHQTVFPF
;
A
#
# COMPACT_ATOMS: atom_id res chain seq x y z
N MET A 1 7.08 9.70 14.57
CA MET A 1 5.89 10.29 13.94
C MET A 1 4.77 9.26 13.98
N LYS A 2 3.51 9.64 14.25
CA LYS A 2 2.42 8.66 14.25
C LYS A 2 2.12 8.24 12.80
N TYR A 3 1.66 7.00 12.57
CA TYR A 3 1.42 6.50 11.21
C TYR A 3 0.39 7.36 10.44
N LYS A 4 -0.60 7.93 11.14
CA LYS A 4 -1.59 8.87 10.55
C LYS A 4 -0.92 10.11 9.97
N ASP A 5 0.01 10.71 10.71
CA ASP A 5 0.77 11.87 10.24
C ASP A 5 1.65 11.50 9.04
N LYS A 6 2.18 10.27 9.00
CA LYS A 6 2.97 9.77 7.86
C LYS A 6 2.14 9.60 6.60
N ILE A 7 0.92 9.04 6.72
CA ILE A 7 -0.02 8.94 5.60
C ILE A 7 -0.30 10.33 5.04
N LYS A 8 -0.70 11.29 5.89
CA LYS A 8 -1.00 12.66 5.48
C LYS A 8 0.18 13.32 4.77
N GLN A 9 1.37 13.23 5.36
CA GLN A 9 2.59 13.78 4.78
C GLN A 9 2.85 13.20 3.38
N LEU A 10 2.86 11.87 3.25
CA LEU A 10 3.16 11.23 1.97
C LEU A 10 2.13 11.56 0.90
N CYS A 11 0.84 11.58 1.23
CA CYS A 11 -0.19 12.00 0.27
C CYS A 11 0.00 13.46 -0.17
N GLN A 12 0.24 14.38 0.77
CA GLN A 12 0.46 15.79 0.44
C GLN A 12 1.72 16.02 -0.42
N GLU A 13 2.76 15.21 -0.22
CA GLU A 13 4.02 15.31 -0.96
C GLU A 13 3.97 14.63 -2.32
N GLN A 14 3.18 13.56 -2.49
CA GLN A 14 3.30 12.63 -3.61
C GLN A 14 2.03 12.46 -4.46
N THR A 15 0.90 13.02 -4.02
CA THR A 15 -0.38 12.94 -4.73
C THR A 15 -1.03 14.32 -4.87
N ASN A 16 -2.13 14.38 -5.61
CA ASN A 16 -3.00 15.55 -5.75
C ASN A 16 -4.35 15.35 -5.04
N LEU A 17 -4.42 14.41 -4.09
CA LEU A 17 -5.62 14.12 -3.33
C LEU A 17 -6.01 15.33 -2.46
N ASP A 18 -7.31 15.56 -2.33
CA ASP A 18 -7.81 16.59 -1.44
C ASP A 18 -7.79 16.11 0.03
N GLU A 19 -8.09 17.02 0.96
CA GLU A 19 -8.08 16.70 2.39
C GLU A 19 -9.11 15.61 2.76
N ALA A 20 -10.25 15.56 2.07
CA ALA A 20 -11.29 14.56 2.35
C ALA A 20 -10.84 13.16 1.92
N ASP A 21 -10.19 13.03 0.77
CA ASP A 21 -9.60 11.78 0.28
C ASP A 21 -8.45 11.32 1.19
N ILE A 22 -7.62 12.24 1.66
CA ILE A 22 -6.54 11.91 2.60
C ILE A 22 -7.11 11.41 3.94
N GLU A 23 -8.15 12.06 4.47
CA GLU A 23 -8.83 11.59 5.69
C GLU A 23 -9.53 10.24 5.48
N TYR A 24 -10.06 9.98 4.29
CA TYR A 24 -10.59 8.66 3.92
C TYR A 24 -9.50 7.58 4.04
N LEU A 25 -8.32 7.80 3.47
CA LEU A 25 -7.19 6.86 3.55
C LEU A 25 -6.73 6.63 5.00
N VAL A 26 -6.67 7.69 5.81
CA VAL A 26 -6.35 7.58 7.24
C VAL A 26 -7.38 6.73 7.99
N ARG A 27 -8.68 6.88 7.66
CA ARG A 27 -9.74 6.04 8.23
C ARG A 27 -9.63 4.59 7.78
N GLN A 28 -9.36 4.32 6.51
CA GLN A 28 -9.14 2.96 6.00
C GLN A 28 -7.97 2.27 6.70
N ALA A 29 -6.85 2.98 6.90
CA ALA A 29 -5.73 2.46 7.67
C ALA A 29 -6.10 2.13 9.12
N ASP A 30 -6.91 2.98 9.77
CA ASP A 30 -7.41 2.77 11.14
C ASP A 30 -8.35 1.55 11.23
N GLU A 31 -9.19 1.33 10.22
CA GLU A 31 -10.08 0.16 10.11
C GLU A 31 -9.28 -1.13 9.88
N LEU A 32 -8.28 -1.12 8.99
CA LEU A 32 -7.41 -2.27 8.75
C LEU A 32 -6.65 -2.70 10.01
N LEU A 33 -6.16 -1.75 10.81
CA LEU A 33 -5.49 -2.04 12.08
C LEU A 33 -6.39 -2.68 13.12
N LYS A 34 -7.69 -2.35 13.12
CA LYS A 34 -8.67 -2.90 14.08
C LYS A 34 -9.31 -4.21 13.59
N SER A 35 -9.31 -4.42 12.28
CA SER A 35 -9.89 -5.61 11.66
C SER A 35 -9.00 -6.83 11.86
N SER A 36 -9.61 -8.00 12.06
CA SER A 36 -8.92 -9.30 12.01
C SER A 36 -8.75 -9.84 10.59
N SER A 37 -9.26 -9.11 9.58
CA SER A 37 -9.01 -9.47 8.18
C SER A 37 -7.52 -9.43 7.90
N TYR A 38 -7.05 -10.40 7.10
CA TYR A 38 -5.66 -10.50 6.68
C TYR A 38 -4.67 -10.55 7.85
N ALA A 39 -5.09 -11.07 9.02
CA ALA A 39 -4.26 -11.11 10.24
C ALA A 39 -2.94 -11.88 10.08
N ASN A 40 -2.82 -12.73 9.06
CA ASN A 40 -1.61 -13.50 8.76
C ASN A 40 -0.78 -12.92 7.59
N GLU A 41 -1.14 -11.74 7.08
CA GLU A 41 -0.58 -11.15 5.87
C GLU A 41 0.03 -9.77 6.14
N ASP A 42 1.01 -9.39 5.33
CA ASP A 42 1.48 -8.02 5.23
C ASP A 42 0.51 -7.23 4.35
N VAL A 43 -0.16 -6.22 4.93
CA VAL A 43 -1.17 -5.43 4.22
C VAL A 43 -0.66 -4.02 4.01
N PHE A 44 -0.78 -3.53 2.78
CA PHE A 44 -0.34 -2.21 2.37
C PHE A 44 -1.51 -1.36 1.90
N ILE A 45 -1.32 -0.04 1.95
CA ILE A 45 -2.12 0.89 1.15
C ILE A 45 -1.15 1.61 0.23
N ASP A 46 -1.42 1.50 -1.06
CA ASP A 46 -0.66 2.11 -2.14
C ASP A 46 -1.49 3.21 -2.80
N VAL A 47 -0.85 4.33 -3.12
CA VAL A 47 -1.50 5.44 -3.85
C VAL A 47 -0.72 5.78 -5.10
N LYS A 48 -1.42 6.19 -6.16
CA LYS A 48 -0.78 6.63 -7.40
C LYS A 48 0.03 7.90 -7.15
N ASN A 49 1.30 7.89 -7.56
CA ASN A 49 2.15 9.06 -7.52
C ASN A 49 1.80 10.01 -8.69
N ILE A 50 1.76 11.32 -8.48
CA ILE A 50 1.43 12.27 -9.56
C ILE A 50 2.64 12.64 -10.44
N TYR A 51 3.85 12.35 -9.98
CA TYR A 51 5.10 12.66 -10.67
C TYR A 51 5.68 11.48 -11.45
N SER A 52 5.06 10.29 -11.37
CA SER A 52 5.50 9.06 -12.04
C SER A 52 4.36 8.09 -12.31
N GLU A 53 4.60 7.10 -13.17
CA GLU A 53 3.66 5.99 -13.43
C GLU A 53 3.69 4.90 -12.33
N HIS A 54 4.24 5.23 -11.17
CA HIS A 54 4.43 4.30 -10.06
C HIS A 54 3.48 4.60 -8.91
N ALA A 55 3.30 3.63 -8.03
CA ALA A 55 2.60 3.85 -6.78
C ALA A 55 3.61 4.07 -5.63
N ILE A 56 3.14 4.65 -4.54
CA ILE A 56 3.90 4.78 -3.30
C ILE A 56 3.15 4.11 -2.16
N VAL A 57 3.87 3.34 -1.35
CA VAL A 57 3.34 2.70 -0.14
C VAL A 57 3.17 3.78 0.93
N ILE A 58 1.95 4.00 1.41
CA ILE A 58 1.67 5.01 2.45
C ILE A 58 1.38 4.41 3.83
N PHE A 59 1.08 3.12 3.88
CA PHE A 59 0.71 2.42 5.09
C PHE A 59 1.11 0.95 5.03
N HIS A 60 1.47 0.38 6.18
CA HIS A 60 1.79 -1.04 6.34
C HIS A 60 1.21 -1.55 7.67
N LYS A 61 0.29 -2.53 7.59
CA LYS A 61 -0.11 -3.38 8.70
C LYS A 61 0.70 -4.67 8.62
N LYS A 62 1.48 -4.94 9.66
CA LYS A 62 2.19 -6.21 9.82
C LYS A 62 1.23 -7.32 10.25
N PRO A 63 1.53 -8.60 9.94
CA PRO A 63 0.77 -9.73 10.46
C PRO A 63 0.73 -9.71 11.99
N GLU A 64 -0.39 -10.18 12.56
CA GLU A 64 -0.63 -10.24 14.00
C GLU A 64 -0.01 -11.49 14.63
N SER A 65 -0.07 -12.63 13.92
CA SER A 65 0.32 -13.95 14.42
C SER A 65 1.59 -14.53 13.80
N ASN A 66 2.02 -14.02 12.64
CA ASN A 66 3.18 -14.52 11.91
C ASN A 66 4.28 -13.45 11.78
N GLN A 67 5.49 -13.88 11.44
CA GLN A 67 6.54 -12.94 11.07
C GLN A 67 6.20 -12.26 9.74
N SER A 68 6.36 -10.94 9.69
CA SER A 68 6.29 -10.16 8.45
C SER A 68 7.34 -10.67 7.45
N LEU A 69 6.98 -10.71 6.17
CA LEU A 69 7.93 -10.98 5.09
C LEU A 69 8.95 -9.85 4.91
N TYR A 70 8.66 -8.66 5.45
CA TYR A 70 9.46 -7.46 5.30
C TYR A 70 10.31 -7.20 6.54
N GLU A 71 11.63 -7.11 6.34
CA GLU A 71 12.56 -6.82 7.44
C GLU A 71 12.44 -5.35 7.86
N ASN A 72 12.34 -4.45 6.88
CA ASN A 72 12.25 -3.02 7.09
C ASN A 72 10.86 -2.46 6.76
N SER A 73 10.60 -1.23 7.20
CA SER A 73 9.40 -0.53 6.74
C SER A 73 9.62 -0.03 5.32
N VAL A 74 8.72 -0.41 4.42
CA VAL A 74 8.69 0.06 3.03
C VAL A 74 7.76 1.27 2.84
N VAL A 75 7.23 1.86 3.93
CA VAL A 75 6.39 3.06 3.85
C VAL A 75 7.19 4.24 3.30
N GLY A 76 6.73 4.81 2.20
CA GLY A 76 7.41 5.83 1.41
C GLY A 76 8.23 5.29 0.24
N ALA A 77 8.33 3.96 0.10
CA ALA A 77 8.99 3.34 -1.06
C ALA A 77 8.04 3.28 -2.26
N MET A 78 8.64 3.28 -3.46
CA MET A 78 7.91 3.21 -4.72
C MET A 78 7.63 1.75 -5.11
N ALA A 79 6.41 1.48 -5.55
CA ALA A 79 6.02 0.25 -6.22
C ALA A 79 6.12 0.47 -7.74
N TYR A 80 7.17 -0.10 -8.34
CA TYR A 80 7.46 0.01 -9.77
C TYR A 80 6.63 -0.98 -10.57
N LEU A 81 6.19 -0.59 -11.77
CA LEU A 81 5.36 -1.43 -12.65
C LEU A 81 6.03 -2.76 -12.98
N GLU A 82 7.35 -2.76 -13.23
CA GLU A 82 8.09 -3.99 -13.54
C GLU A 82 8.12 -4.99 -12.39
N ASN A 83 7.99 -4.52 -11.14
CA ASN A 83 8.13 -5.34 -9.94
C ASN A 83 6.76 -5.72 -9.38
N GLU A 84 5.82 -4.77 -9.35
CA GLU A 84 4.49 -4.93 -8.75
C GLU A 84 3.37 -4.59 -9.75
N PRO A 85 3.18 -5.39 -10.80
CA PRO A 85 2.20 -5.11 -11.85
C PRO A 85 0.75 -5.11 -11.37
N GLY A 86 0.45 -5.83 -10.27
CA GLY A 86 -0.89 -5.87 -9.67
C GLY A 86 -1.33 -4.53 -9.10
N VAL A 87 -0.44 -3.80 -8.44
CA VAL A 87 -0.71 -2.47 -7.86
C VAL A 87 -1.09 -1.50 -8.97
N ILE A 88 -0.24 -1.38 -9.98
CA ILE A 88 -0.44 -0.40 -11.07
C ILE A 88 -1.69 -0.74 -11.88
N ARG A 89 -1.88 -2.00 -12.27
CA ARG A 89 -3.07 -2.43 -13.00
C ARG A 89 -4.36 -2.11 -12.23
N THR A 90 -4.40 -2.35 -10.92
CA THR A 90 -5.60 -2.09 -10.13
C THR A 90 -5.89 -0.60 -10.00
N LEU A 91 -4.86 0.23 -9.83
CA LEU A 91 -5.01 1.69 -9.87
C LEU A 91 -5.53 2.21 -11.22
N GLU A 92 -5.06 1.65 -12.33
CA GLU A 92 -5.46 2.08 -13.68
C GLU A 92 -6.85 1.62 -14.10
N THR A 93 -7.22 0.40 -13.71
CA THR A 93 -8.44 -0.26 -14.22
C THR A 93 -9.61 -0.19 -13.24
N GLY A 94 -9.35 0.10 -11.96
CA GLY A 94 -10.34 -0.05 -10.90
C GLY A 94 -10.82 -1.48 -10.71
N ALA A 95 -10.08 -2.47 -11.21
CA ALA A 95 -10.40 -3.90 -11.10
C ALA A 95 -9.40 -4.60 -10.18
N PRO A 96 -9.83 -5.61 -9.40
CA PRO A 96 -8.92 -6.36 -8.54
C PRO A 96 -7.87 -7.13 -9.34
N SER A 97 -6.71 -7.32 -8.74
CA SER A 97 -5.62 -8.16 -9.23
C SER A 97 -5.35 -9.24 -8.19
N ILE A 98 -5.58 -10.52 -8.51
CA ILE A 98 -5.61 -11.60 -7.50
C ILE A 98 -4.50 -12.61 -7.78
N GLY A 99 -3.67 -12.89 -6.77
CA GLY A 99 -2.65 -13.94 -6.80
C GLY A 99 -1.51 -13.71 -7.80
N LEU A 100 -1.24 -12.46 -8.18
CA LEU A 100 -0.17 -12.15 -9.13
C LEU A 100 1.20 -12.31 -8.48
N SER A 101 2.14 -12.90 -9.21
CA SER A 101 3.55 -12.91 -8.81
C SER A 101 4.15 -11.50 -8.94
N ALA A 102 4.97 -11.13 -7.97
CA ALA A 102 5.63 -9.82 -7.91
C ALA A 102 6.97 -9.89 -7.17
N LEU A 103 7.74 -8.81 -7.27
CA LEU A 103 8.92 -8.55 -6.46
C LEU A 103 8.61 -7.38 -5.52
N SER A 104 8.78 -7.60 -4.22
CA SER A 104 8.60 -6.54 -3.21
C SER A 104 9.66 -5.44 -3.35
N GLN A 105 9.49 -4.35 -2.60
CA GLN A 105 10.49 -3.27 -2.53
C GLN A 105 11.84 -3.73 -1.92
N GLU A 106 11.86 -4.87 -1.23
CA GLU A 106 13.07 -5.52 -0.71
C GLU A 106 13.62 -6.60 -1.67
N GLY A 107 13.02 -6.77 -2.85
CA GLY A 107 13.43 -7.75 -3.87
C GLY A 107 12.99 -9.18 -3.58
N LEU A 108 12.03 -9.38 -2.68
CA LEU A 108 11.48 -10.70 -2.35
C LEU A 108 10.39 -11.10 -3.34
N ALA A 109 10.43 -12.36 -3.80
CA ALA A 109 9.35 -12.91 -4.60
C ALA A 109 8.10 -13.12 -3.73
N ILE A 110 6.99 -12.49 -4.10
CA ILE A 110 5.73 -12.53 -3.37
C ILE A 110 4.56 -12.85 -4.31
N HIS A 111 3.43 -13.27 -3.72
CA HIS A 111 2.13 -13.25 -4.36
C HIS A 111 1.29 -12.14 -3.76
N GLN A 112 0.76 -11.27 -4.63
CA GLN A 112 -0.05 -10.13 -4.20
C GLN A 112 -1.51 -10.28 -4.62
N THR A 113 -2.40 -9.83 -3.74
CA THR A 113 -3.81 -9.60 -4.03
C THR A 113 -4.11 -8.15 -3.74
N VAL A 114 -4.52 -7.41 -4.77
CA VAL A 114 -4.75 -5.96 -4.72
C VAL A 114 -6.21 -5.68 -5.03
N PHE A 115 -6.84 -4.87 -4.17
CA PHE A 115 -8.22 -4.41 -4.33
C PHE A 115 -8.23 -2.89 -4.54
N PRO A 116 -9.14 -2.36 -5.38
CA PRO A 116 -9.38 -0.93 -5.48
C PRO A 116 -10.18 -0.44 -4.27
N PHE A 117 -9.99 0.83 -3.89
CA PHE A 117 -10.72 1.49 -2.81
C PHE A 117 -11.23 2.86 -3.23
#